data_AF-A0A954YL33-F1
#
_entry.id   AF-A0A954YL33-F1
#
_cell.length_a   1.000
_cell.length_b   1.000
_cell.length_c   1.000
_cell.angle_alpha   90.00
_cell.angle_beta   90.00
_cell.angle_gamma   90.00
#
_symmetry.space_group_name_H-M   'P 1'
#
loop_
_entity.id
_entity.type
_entity.pdbx_description
1 polymer ?
#
loop_
_entity_poly.entity_id
_entity_poly.type
_entity_poly.pdbx_seq_one_letter_code
_entity_poly.pdbx_strand_id
1 'polypeptide(L)'
;MTDESMATQARQWYIALRWQEYEGEGRANLLRIIAVGAFYTLHLLNYHQVNLGFLQLGENYSVSLAFHQAVTAIAVAWTMLAMGIQVCLRQQIFPHWLKFLSTSCDVILLSAILYLGDGPRSPLIVGYFLILALAALRLSLPLIRFTTPAVALGYLAILGVAKWPQTFGRGNVDLRVPRYEQLIVLIAITLAGVLLGQVLRRMRSLAESVIERLEALESSR
;
A
#
# COMPACT_ATOMS: atom_id res chain seq x y z
N MET A 1 27.68 27.51 -19.77
CA MET A 1 27.41 26.20 -19.14
C MET A 1 27.41 25.18 -20.26
N THR A 2 28.40 24.30 -20.31
CA THR A 2 28.60 23.38 -21.45
C THR A 2 27.57 22.26 -21.39
N ASP A 3 27.19 21.70 -22.55
CA ASP A 3 26.21 20.60 -22.68
C ASP A 3 26.59 19.39 -21.78
N GLU A 4 27.89 19.21 -21.57
CA GLU A 4 28.50 18.17 -20.74
C GLU A 4 28.25 18.37 -19.22
N SER A 5 28.17 19.62 -18.74
CA SER A 5 27.89 19.90 -17.33
C SER A 5 26.42 19.61 -16.99
N MET A 6 25.50 19.92 -17.90
CA MET A 6 24.07 19.61 -17.73
C MET A 6 23.81 18.10 -17.73
N ALA A 7 24.48 17.35 -18.62
CA ALA A 7 24.38 15.89 -18.64
C ALA A 7 24.88 15.25 -17.33
N THR A 8 25.95 15.80 -16.74
CA THR A 8 26.52 15.32 -15.48
C THR A 8 25.59 15.59 -14.29
N GLN A 9 25.02 16.79 -14.21
CA GLN A 9 24.07 17.16 -13.15
C GLN A 9 22.78 16.33 -13.22
N ALA A 10 22.24 16.11 -14.42
CA ALA A 10 21.07 15.25 -14.63
C ALA A 10 21.33 13.80 -14.19
N ARG A 11 22.55 13.28 -14.45
CA ARG A 11 22.96 11.94 -14.01
C ARG A 11 23.08 11.84 -12.49
N GLN A 12 23.70 12.83 -11.83
CA GLN A 12 23.81 12.86 -10.37
C GLN A 12 22.44 12.92 -9.69
N TRP A 13 21.55 13.77 -10.21
CA TRP A 13 20.17 13.85 -9.74
C TRP A 13 19.43 12.52 -9.89
N TYR A 14 19.58 11.85 -11.04
CA TYR A 14 18.99 10.53 -11.26
C TYR A 14 19.52 9.48 -10.27
N ILE A 15 20.82 9.47 -9.98
CA ILE A 15 21.43 8.56 -9.01
C ILE A 15 20.88 8.83 -7.60
N ALA A 16 20.84 10.09 -7.18
CA ALA A 16 20.30 10.48 -5.87
C ALA A 16 18.83 10.08 -5.72
N LEU A 17 18.01 10.32 -6.75
CA LEU A 17 16.60 9.92 -6.75
C LEU A 17 16.44 8.41 -6.65
N ARG A 18 17.24 7.63 -7.39
CA ARG A 18 17.20 6.16 -7.36
C ARG A 18 17.62 5.60 -6.00
N TRP A 19 18.56 6.25 -5.33
CA TRP A 19 18.94 5.89 -3.96
C TRP A 19 17.80 6.14 -2.97
N GLN A 20 17.12 7.29 -3.07
CA GLN A 20 15.95 7.60 -2.25
C GLN A 20 14.80 6.62 -2.50
N GLU A 21 14.55 6.22 -3.75
CA GLU A 21 13.56 5.17 -4.07
C GLU A 21 13.92 3.82 -3.44
N TYR A 22 15.21 3.46 -3.45
CA TYR A 22 15.71 2.23 -2.86
C TYR A 22 15.53 2.21 -1.32
N GLU A 23 15.92 3.28 -0.64
CA GLU A 23 15.66 3.43 0.80
C GLU A 23 14.16 3.45 1.12
N GLY A 24 13.38 4.12 0.27
CA GLY A 24 11.92 4.17 0.34
C GLY A 24 11.29 2.78 0.25
N GLU A 25 11.79 1.90 -0.63
CA GLU A 25 11.32 0.51 -0.70
C GLU A 25 11.65 -0.26 0.59
N GLY A 26 12.83 -0.05 1.18
CA GLY A 26 13.20 -0.66 2.46
C GLY A 26 12.25 -0.25 3.59
N ARG A 27 11.95 1.06 3.72
CA ARG A 27 10.99 1.57 4.72
C ARG A 27 9.58 1.04 4.47
N ALA A 28 9.14 1.03 3.21
CA ALA A 28 7.84 0.50 2.84
C ALA A 28 7.73 -1.01 3.17
N ASN A 29 8.80 -1.78 2.93
CA ASN A 29 8.83 -3.20 3.24
C ASN A 29 8.80 -3.47 4.76
N LEU A 30 9.51 -2.67 5.56
CA LEU A 30 9.44 -2.75 7.01
C LEU A 30 8.02 -2.48 7.52
N LEU A 31 7.39 -1.40 7.06
CA LEU A 31 6.02 -1.07 7.42
C LEU A 31 5.02 -2.14 6.97
N ARG A 32 5.25 -2.77 5.82
CA ARG A 32 4.47 -3.93 5.37
C ARG A 32 4.57 -5.09 6.34
N ILE A 33 5.77 -5.47 6.77
CA ILE A 33 5.99 -6.55 7.74
C ILE A 33 5.27 -6.23 9.07
N ILE A 34 5.41 -4.99 9.56
CA ILE A 34 4.73 -4.55 10.78
C ILE A 34 3.21 -4.64 10.63
N ALA A 35 2.67 -4.14 9.51
CA ALA A 35 1.23 -4.17 9.26
C ALA A 35 0.70 -5.61 9.19
N VAL A 36 1.33 -6.48 8.39
CA VAL A 36 0.95 -7.89 8.28
C VAL A 36 1.04 -8.59 9.63
N GLY A 37 2.12 -8.37 10.37
CA GLY A 37 2.29 -8.91 11.72
C GLY A 37 1.19 -8.47 12.66
N ALA A 38 0.90 -7.16 12.73
CA ALA A 38 -0.14 -6.62 13.59
C ALA A 38 -1.54 -7.16 13.22
N PHE A 39 -1.89 -7.17 11.94
CA PHE A 39 -3.18 -7.71 11.47
C PHE A 39 -3.31 -9.20 11.75
N TYR A 40 -2.27 -9.99 11.50
CA TYR A 40 -2.30 -11.42 11.74
C TYR A 40 -2.33 -11.75 13.23
N THR A 41 -1.62 -11.00 14.08
CA THR A 41 -1.71 -11.13 15.54
C THR A 41 -3.12 -10.82 16.03
N LEU A 42 -3.75 -9.74 15.58
CA LEU A 42 -5.13 -9.43 15.93
C LEU A 42 -6.10 -10.53 15.47
N HIS A 43 -5.89 -11.08 14.27
CA HIS A 43 -6.66 -12.22 13.78
C HIS A 43 -6.47 -13.47 14.66
N LEU A 44 -5.25 -13.78 15.07
CA LEU A 44 -4.92 -14.93 15.92
C LEU A 44 -5.53 -14.79 17.32
N LEU A 45 -5.47 -13.59 17.91
CA LEU A 45 -6.10 -13.28 19.19
C LEU A 45 -7.63 -13.46 19.12
N ASN A 46 -8.24 -13.02 18.01
CA ASN A 46 -9.67 -13.22 17.77
C ASN A 46 -10.01 -14.72 17.58
N TYR A 47 -9.21 -15.44 16.81
CA TYR A 47 -9.39 -16.88 16.57
C TYR A 47 -9.31 -17.72 17.85
N HIS A 48 -8.35 -17.43 18.73
CA HIS A 48 -8.23 -18.08 20.04
C HIS A 48 -9.18 -17.53 21.11
N GLN A 49 -10.05 -16.58 20.75
CA GLN A 49 -10.99 -15.94 21.67
C GLN A 49 -10.32 -15.37 22.93
N VAL A 50 -9.11 -14.81 22.76
CA VAL A 50 -8.36 -14.22 23.87
C VAL A 50 -9.06 -12.94 24.28
N ASN A 51 -9.78 -12.99 25.41
CA ASN A 51 -10.48 -11.83 25.94
C ASN A 51 -9.49 -10.84 26.57
N LEU A 52 -9.02 -9.91 25.76
CA LEU A 52 -8.38 -8.69 26.22
C LEU A 52 -9.52 -7.72 26.54
N GLY A 53 -9.93 -7.62 27.81
CA GLY A 53 -11.16 -6.93 28.23
C GLY A 53 -11.33 -5.49 27.77
N PHE A 54 -10.27 -4.81 27.31
CA PHE A 54 -10.34 -3.48 26.69
C PHE A 54 -10.64 -3.48 25.18
N LEU A 55 -10.39 -4.60 24.48
CA LEU A 55 -10.62 -4.75 23.03
C LEU A 55 -11.89 -5.53 22.70
N GLN A 56 -12.60 -6.08 23.71
CA GLN A 56 -13.81 -6.90 23.53
C GLN A 56 -13.62 -7.99 22.45
N LEU A 57 -12.41 -8.57 22.41
CA LEU A 57 -12.07 -9.63 21.47
C LEU A 57 -12.65 -10.96 21.97
N GLY A 58 -13.44 -11.64 21.12
CA GLY A 58 -13.90 -13.00 21.38
C GLY A 58 -15.37 -13.16 21.81
N GLU A 59 -16.14 -12.08 21.98
CA GLU A 59 -17.50 -12.23 22.53
C GLU A 59 -18.59 -12.68 21.54
N ASN A 60 -18.41 -12.55 20.22
CA ASN A 60 -19.51 -12.80 19.27
C ASN A 60 -19.12 -13.33 17.87
N TYR A 61 -17.87 -13.73 17.63
CA TYR A 61 -17.43 -14.14 16.27
C TYR A 61 -16.60 -15.43 16.31
N SER A 62 -17.25 -16.57 16.08
CA SER A 62 -16.53 -17.84 15.87
C SER A 62 -15.96 -17.85 14.45
N VAL A 63 -14.67 -17.58 14.33
CA VAL A 63 -13.96 -17.68 13.07
C VAL A 63 -13.89 -19.14 12.63
N SER A 64 -14.35 -19.46 11.42
CA SER A 64 -14.29 -20.83 10.91
C SER A 64 -12.83 -21.26 10.63
N LEU A 65 -12.54 -22.55 10.81
CA LEU A 65 -11.21 -23.10 10.53
C LEU A 65 -10.76 -22.84 9.07
N ALA A 66 -11.69 -22.97 8.12
CA ALA A 66 -11.42 -22.70 6.71
C ALA A 66 -11.05 -21.24 6.45
N PHE A 67 -11.72 -20.29 7.11
CA PHE A 67 -11.37 -18.87 7.01
C PHE A 67 -10.01 -18.59 7.64
N HIS A 68 -9.73 -19.16 8.82
CA HIS A 68 -8.42 -19.04 9.46
C HIS A 68 -7.29 -19.55 8.55
N GLN A 69 -7.44 -20.75 7.98
CA GLN A 69 -6.46 -21.31 7.04
C GLN A 69 -6.22 -20.41 5.83
N ALA A 70 -7.29 -19.83 5.27
CA ALA A 70 -7.18 -18.94 4.12
C ALA A 70 -6.48 -17.60 4.48
N VAL A 71 -6.82 -16.99 5.62
CA VAL A 71 -6.14 -15.78 6.11
C VAL A 71 -4.66 -16.06 6.40
N THR A 72 -4.35 -17.20 7.02
CA THR A 72 -2.98 -17.65 7.26
C THR A 72 -2.21 -17.84 5.96
N ALA A 73 -2.80 -18.48 4.94
CA ALA A 73 -2.17 -18.64 3.64
C ALA A 73 -1.87 -17.29 2.97
N ILE A 74 -2.79 -16.31 3.07
CA ILE A 74 -2.55 -14.96 2.55
C ILE A 74 -1.46 -14.25 3.34
N ALA A 75 -1.45 -14.35 4.67
CA ALA A 75 -0.41 -13.75 5.51
C ALA A 75 0.98 -14.34 5.19
N VAL A 76 1.06 -15.66 4.97
CA VAL A 76 2.28 -16.33 4.52
C VAL A 76 2.71 -15.81 3.15
N ALA A 77 1.79 -15.73 2.18
CA ALA A 77 2.09 -15.17 0.86
C ALA A 77 2.61 -13.72 0.94
N TRP A 78 2.01 -12.89 1.80
CA TRP A 78 2.45 -11.51 2.03
C TRP A 78 3.84 -11.45 2.68
N THR A 79 4.13 -12.35 3.60
CA THR A 79 5.44 -12.47 4.25
C THR A 79 6.49 -12.94 3.25
N MET A 80 6.17 -13.90 2.38
CA MET A 80 7.06 -14.36 1.31
C MET A 80 7.39 -13.23 0.33
N LEU A 81 6.40 -12.41 -0.04
CA LEU A 81 6.62 -11.21 -0.84
C LEU A 81 7.59 -10.24 -0.14
N ALA A 82 7.36 -9.97 1.15
CA ALA A 82 8.20 -9.06 1.92
C ALA A 82 9.64 -9.58 2.06
N MET A 83 9.83 -10.89 2.27
CA MET A 83 11.14 -11.53 2.28
C MET A 83 11.81 -11.48 0.91
N GLY A 84 11.07 -11.73 -0.17
CA GLY A 84 11.60 -11.62 -1.54
C GLY A 84 12.13 -10.21 -1.83
N ILE A 85 11.36 -9.17 -1.48
CA ILE A 85 11.80 -7.78 -1.59
C ILE A 85 13.04 -7.53 -0.73
N GLN A 86 13.06 -8.01 0.53
CA GLN A 86 14.20 -7.85 1.42
C GLN A 86 15.47 -8.49 0.87
N VAL A 87 15.36 -9.67 0.24
CA VAL A 87 16.48 -10.36 -0.41
C VAL A 87 16.95 -9.57 -1.63
N CYS A 88 16.04 -9.11 -2.49
CA CYS A 88 16.38 -8.25 -3.63
C CYS A 88 17.13 -6.99 -3.20
N LEU A 89 16.65 -6.31 -2.15
CA LEU A 89 17.33 -5.15 -1.58
C LEU A 89 18.71 -5.52 -1.04
N ARG A 90 18.84 -6.58 -0.23
CA ARG A 90 20.16 -7.03 0.27
C ARG A 90 21.16 -7.38 -0.83
N GLN A 91 20.68 -7.88 -1.97
CA GLN A 91 21.50 -8.17 -3.15
C GLN A 91 21.72 -6.95 -4.05
N GLN A 92 21.22 -5.77 -3.67
CA GLN A 92 21.27 -4.53 -4.45
C GLN A 92 20.58 -4.65 -5.83
N ILE A 93 19.67 -5.61 -5.97
CA ILE A 93 18.88 -5.84 -7.19
C ILE A 93 17.58 -5.04 -7.05
N PHE A 94 17.53 -3.84 -7.65
CA PHE A 94 16.35 -2.98 -7.60
C PHE A 94 15.84 -2.60 -8.99
N PRO A 95 15.19 -3.53 -9.72
CA PRO A 95 14.63 -3.23 -11.03
C PRO A 95 13.44 -2.27 -10.90
N HIS A 96 13.27 -1.37 -11.88
CA HIS A 96 12.25 -0.32 -11.84
C HIS A 96 10.81 -0.84 -11.72
N TRP A 97 10.55 -2.09 -12.15
CA TRP A 97 9.23 -2.72 -12.07
C TRP A 97 8.91 -3.31 -10.69
N LEU A 98 9.91 -3.51 -9.81
CA LEU A 98 9.71 -4.20 -8.52
C LEU A 98 8.67 -3.51 -7.64
N LYS A 99 8.71 -2.17 -7.58
CA LYS A 99 7.76 -1.35 -6.81
C LYS A 99 6.31 -1.46 -7.31
N PHE A 100 6.13 -1.66 -8.61
CA PHE A 100 4.81 -1.86 -9.21
C PHE A 100 4.30 -3.26 -8.92
N LEU A 101 5.17 -4.28 -9.04
CA LEU A 101 4.80 -5.65 -8.72
C LEU A 101 4.42 -5.79 -7.24
N SER A 102 5.26 -5.31 -6.33
CA SER A 102 5.00 -5.42 -4.89
C SER A 102 3.69 -4.73 -4.49
N THR A 103 3.43 -3.54 -5.03
CA THR A 103 2.18 -2.82 -4.79
C THR A 103 0.97 -3.53 -5.39
N SER A 104 1.12 -4.14 -6.57
CA SER A 104 0.03 -4.91 -7.20
C SER A 104 -0.31 -6.14 -6.35
N CYS A 105 0.71 -6.84 -5.85
CA CYS A 105 0.53 -7.94 -4.92
C CYS A 105 -0.15 -7.47 -3.62
N ASP A 106 0.25 -6.32 -3.04
CA ASP A 106 -0.41 -5.78 -1.85
C ASP A 106 -1.91 -5.54 -2.08
N VAL A 107 -2.28 -4.95 -3.23
CA VAL A 107 -3.68 -4.72 -3.61
C VAL A 107 -4.43 -6.03 -3.78
N ILE A 108 -3.84 -7.02 -4.47
CA ILE A 108 -4.46 -8.32 -4.70
C ILE A 108 -4.65 -9.08 -3.38
N LEU A 109 -3.63 -9.14 -2.52
CA LEU A 109 -3.68 -9.85 -1.24
C LEU A 109 -4.68 -9.21 -0.28
N LEU A 110 -4.71 -7.87 -0.19
CA LEU A 110 -5.71 -7.17 0.61
C LEU A 110 -7.12 -7.41 0.07
N SER A 111 -7.29 -7.32 -1.25
CA SER A 111 -8.58 -7.61 -1.90
C SER A 111 -8.98 -9.07 -1.68
N ALA A 112 -8.05 -10.02 -1.65
CA ALA A 112 -8.33 -11.43 -1.36
C ALA A 112 -8.74 -11.67 0.12
N ILE A 113 -8.25 -10.87 1.07
CA ILE A 113 -8.75 -10.94 2.45
C ILE A 113 -10.14 -10.34 2.56
N LEU A 114 -10.39 -9.18 1.93
CA LEU A 114 -11.73 -8.56 1.91
C LEU A 114 -12.75 -9.46 1.20
N TYR A 115 -12.37 -9.91 0.01
CA TYR A 115 -12.44 -11.27 -0.50
C TYR A 115 -13.22 -12.26 0.35
N LEU A 116 -12.54 -12.75 1.38
CA LEU A 116 -12.93 -13.86 2.23
C LEU A 116 -13.68 -13.43 3.49
N GLY A 117 -13.53 -12.18 3.92
CA GLY A 117 -14.20 -11.61 5.10
C GLY A 117 -15.51 -10.91 4.76
N ASP A 118 -15.80 -9.82 5.48
CA ASP A 118 -17.04 -9.03 5.34
C ASP A 118 -17.05 -8.09 4.13
N GLY A 119 -16.11 -8.28 3.18
CA GLY A 119 -16.02 -7.50 1.95
C GLY A 119 -16.00 -5.99 2.23
N PRO A 120 -16.92 -5.20 1.63
CA PRO A 120 -16.90 -3.76 1.76
C PRO A 120 -17.46 -3.24 3.09
N ARG A 121 -17.95 -4.09 3.99
CA ARG A 121 -18.30 -3.71 5.37
C ARG A 121 -17.10 -3.82 6.31
N SER A 122 -16.04 -4.49 5.87
CA SER A 122 -14.89 -4.76 6.73
C SER A 122 -14.10 -3.47 7.01
N PRO A 123 -13.68 -3.23 8.27
CA PRO A 123 -12.77 -2.13 8.59
C PRO A 123 -11.41 -2.25 7.87
N LEU A 124 -11.09 -3.42 7.31
CA LEU A 124 -9.89 -3.66 6.51
C LEU A 124 -9.84 -2.84 5.20
N ILE A 125 -10.93 -2.19 4.78
CA ILE A 125 -10.89 -1.21 3.68
C ILE A 125 -9.85 -0.13 3.93
N VAL A 126 -9.60 0.23 5.20
CA VAL A 126 -8.54 1.20 5.56
C VAL A 126 -7.17 0.77 5.04
N GLY A 127 -6.94 -0.54 4.84
CA GLY A 127 -5.72 -1.08 4.24
C GLY A 127 -5.41 -0.51 2.84
N TYR A 128 -6.43 -0.14 2.06
CA TYR A 128 -6.24 0.49 0.75
C TYR A 128 -5.57 1.85 0.86
N PHE A 129 -5.89 2.62 1.90
CA PHE A 129 -5.22 3.89 2.21
C PHE A 129 -3.79 3.67 2.70
N LEU A 130 -3.54 2.60 3.46
CA LEU A 130 -2.18 2.24 3.86
C LEU A 130 -1.31 1.89 2.64
N ILE A 131 -1.84 1.17 1.66
CA ILE A 131 -1.12 0.89 0.39
C ILE A 131 -0.77 2.19 -0.33
N LEU A 132 -1.70 3.16 -0.40
CA LEU A 132 -1.43 4.49 -0.95
C LEU A 132 -0.33 5.23 -0.19
N ALA A 133 -0.37 5.20 1.14
CA ALA A 133 0.66 5.82 1.98
C ALA A 133 2.03 5.17 1.76
N LEU A 134 2.11 3.83 1.68
CA LEU A 134 3.33 3.10 1.36
C LEU A 134 3.88 3.45 -0.02
N ALA A 135 3.00 3.64 -1.02
CA ALA A 135 3.40 4.10 -2.34
C ALA A 135 4.01 5.51 -2.31
N ALA A 136 3.48 6.41 -1.47
CA ALA A 136 4.02 7.75 -1.31
C ALA A 136 5.38 7.78 -0.61
N LEU A 137 5.62 6.88 0.35
CA LEU A 137 6.92 6.75 1.04
C LEU A 137 8.08 6.37 0.11
N ARG A 138 7.78 5.77 -1.04
CA ARG A 138 8.77 5.45 -2.07
C ARG A 138 9.14 6.65 -2.95
N LEU A 139 8.58 7.83 -2.68
CA LEU A 139 8.83 9.11 -3.37
C LEU A 139 8.68 9.03 -4.91
N SER A 140 7.88 8.09 -5.41
CA SER A 140 7.73 7.80 -6.83
C SER A 140 6.37 8.26 -7.33
N LEU A 141 6.31 9.42 -8.00
CA LEU A 141 5.10 9.94 -8.63
C LEU A 141 4.42 8.97 -9.62
N PRO A 142 5.16 8.26 -10.50
CA PRO A 142 4.55 7.25 -11.37
C PRO A 142 3.87 6.13 -10.58
N LEU A 143 4.41 5.79 -9.41
CA LEU A 143 3.84 4.75 -8.56
C LEU A 143 2.52 5.21 -7.97
N ILE A 144 2.42 6.42 -7.42
CA ILE A 144 1.13 6.94 -6.91
C ILE A 144 0.05 6.96 -8.01
N ARG A 145 0.42 7.38 -9.22
CA ARG A 145 -0.50 7.41 -10.38
C ARG A 145 -0.98 6.01 -10.75
N PHE A 146 -0.18 4.98 -10.53
CA PHE A 146 -0.55 3.59 -10.71
C PHE A 146 -1.37 3.04 -9.54
N THR A 147 -0.94 3.31 -8.30
CA THR A 147 -1.54 2.78 -7.08
C THR A 147 -2.96 3.31 -6.87
N THR A 148 -3.21 4.59 -7.16
CA THR A 148 -4.54 5.20 -6.97
C THR A 148 -5.65 4.46 -7.75
N PRO A 149 -5.54 4.29 -9.08
CA PRO A 149 -6.53 3.51 -9.82
C PRO A 149 -6.49 2.02 -9.45
N ALA A 150 -5.32 1.43 -9.16
CA ALA A 150 -5.25 0.02 -8.77
C ALA A 150 -6.04 -0.27 -7.48
N VAL A 151 -5.89 0.60 -6.48
CA VAL A 151 -6.60 0.53 -5.19
C VAL A 151 -8.10 0.79 -5.37
N ALA A 152 -8.48 1.79 -6.18
CA ALA A 152 -9.88 2.05 -6.51
C ALA A 152 -10.53 0.87 -7.25
N LEU A 153 -9.82 0.25 -8.21
CA LEU A 153 -10.27 -0.95 -8.92
C LEU A 153 -10.39 -2.15 -7.97
N GLY A 154 -9.45 -2.32 -7.04
CA GLY A 154 -9.54 -3.33 -5.98
C GLY A 154 -10.84 -3.15 -5.18
N TYR A 155 -11.12 -1.94 -4.73
CA TYR A 155 -12.37 -1.65 -4.00
C TYR A 155 -13.62 -1.90 -4.86
N LEU A 156 -13.64 -1.47 -6.13
CA LEU A 156 -14.74 -1.74 -7.06
C LEU A 156 -14.96 -3.24 -7.29
N ALA A 157 -13.89 -4.04 -7.36
CA ALA A 157 -13.99 -5.49 -7.47
C ALA A 157 -14.71 -6.09 -6.25
N ILE A 158 -14.38 -5.62 -5.04
CA ILE A 158 -15.07 -6.02 -3.80
C ILE A 158 -16.55 -5.62 -3.80
N LEU A 159 -16.88 -4.42 -4.31
CA LEU A 159 -18.28 -4.00 -4.48
C LEU A 159 -19.03 -4.87 -5.49
N GLY A 160 -18.36 -5.28 -6.58
CA GLY A 160 -18.89 -6.22 -7.55
C GLY A 160 -19.26 -7.56 -6.91
N VAL A 161 -18.37 -8.11 -6.09
CA VAL A 161 -18.62 -9.33 -5.32
C VAL A 161 -19.80 -9.15 -4.36
N ALA A 162 -19.87 -8.02 -3.65
CA ALA A 162 -20.98 -7.73 -2.73
C ALA A 162 -22.34 -7.55 -3.45
N LYS A 163 -22.33 -7.09 -4.70
CA LYS A 163 -23.54 -6.93 -5.51
C LYS A 163 -24.06 -8.27 -6.04
N TRP A 164 -23.15 -9.17 -6.43
CA TRP A 164 -23.46 -10.48 -7.04
C TRP A 164 -22.78 -11.63 -6.28
N PRO A 165 -23.08 -11.85 -4.99
CA PRO A 165 -22.36 -12.84 -4.18
C PRO A 165 -22.46 -14.25 -4.76
N GLN A 166 -23.65 -14.65 -5.24
CA GLN A 166 -23.90 -15.98 -5.81
C GLN A 166 -23.02 -16.30 -7.02
N THR A 167 -22.78 -15.31 -7.88
CA THR A 167 -21.93 -15.46 -9.08
C THR A 167 -20.47 -15.74 -8.70
N PHE A 168 -20.03 -15.23 -7.54
CA PHE A 168 -18.69 -15.44 -7.01
C PHE A 168 -18.64 -16.54 -5.94
N GLY A 169 -19.64 -17.43 -5.86
CA GLY A 169 -19.63 -18.55 -4.93
C GLY A 169 -19.75 -18.15 -3.45
N ARG A 170 -20.13 -16.90 -3.17
CA ARG A 170 -20.57 -16.47 -1.84
C ARG A 170 -22.07 -16.72 -1.76
N GLY A 171 -22.53 -17.42 -0.72
CA GLY A 171 -23.95 -17.72 -0.52
C GLY A 171 -24.83 -16.45 -0.36
N ASN A 172 -26.03 -16.60 0.21
CA ASN A 172 -26.93 -15.46 0.46
C ASN A 172 -26.48 -14.59 1.65
N VAL A 173 -25.24 -14.12 1.65
CA VAL A 173 -24.72 -13.18 2.64
C VAL A 173 -25.00 -11.77 2.14
N ASP A 174 -25.74 -10.98 2.92
CA ASP A 174 -25.93 -9.57 2.61
C ASP A 174 -24.66 -8.79 2.98
N LEU A 175 -23.86 -8.47 1.96
CA LEU A 175 -22.64 -7.68 2.07
C LEU A 175 -22.82 -6.26 1.52
N ARG A 176 -24.06 -5.87 1.22
CA ARG A 176 -24.32 -4.61 0.51
C ARG A 176 -24.07 -3.43 1.43
N VAL A 177 -23.29 -2.49 0.94
CA VAL A 177 -23.04 -1.21 1.59
C VAL A 177 -23.91 -0.15 0.89
N PRO A 178 -24.50 0.82 1.61
CA PRO A 178 -25.22 1.93 0.99
C PRO A 178 -24.38 2.62 -0.10
N ARG A 179 -25.00 2.96 -1.25
CA ARG A 179 -24.28 3.58 -2.39
C ARG A 179 -23.54 4.86 -1.99
N TYR A 180 -24.09 5.60 -1.03
CA TYR A 180 -23.46 6.79 -0.48
C TYR A 180 -22.10 6.50 0.16
N GLU A 181 -21.99 5.47 1.00
CA GLU A 181 -20.73 5.05 1.61
C GLU A 181 -19.72 4.55 0.57
N GLN A 182 -20.19 3.83 -0.45
CA GLN A 182 -19.34 3.39 -1.58
C GLN A 182 -18.71 4.58 -2.30
N LEU A 183 -19.51 5.62 -2.58
CA LEU A 183 -19.04 6.84 -3.23
C LEU A 183 -18.06 7.61 -2.34
N ILE A 184 -18.33 7.70 -1.03
CA ILE A 184 -17.40 8.34 -0.07
C ILE A 184 -16.04 7.66 -0.11
N VAL A 185 -15.98 6.33 -0.04
CA VAL A 185 -14.70 5.60 -0.05
C VAL A 185 -13.95 5.81 -1.36
N LEU A 186 -14.63 5.76 -2.51
CA LEU A 186 -14.00 6.01 -3.81
C LEU A 186 -13.46 7.44 -3.94
N ILE A 187 -14.25 8.43 -3.51
CA ILE A 187 -13.84 9.83 -3.49
C ILE A 187 -12.64 9.99 -2.53
N ALA A 188 -12.67 9.39 -1.35
CA ALA A 188 -11.59 9.45 -0.38
C ALA A 188 -10.29 8.82 -0.92
N ILE A 189 -10.35 7.66 -1.57
CA ILE A 189 -9.19 7.02 -2.23
C ILE A 189 -8.62 7.95 -3.30
N THR A 190 -9.49 8.52 -4.15
CA THR A 190 -9.08 9.40 -5.24
C THR A 190 -8.43 10.67 -4.72
N LEU A 191 -9.07 11.33 -3.75
CA LEU A 191 -8.53 12.54 -3.12
C LEU A 191 -7.23 12.25 -2.38
N ALA A 192 -7.13 11.14 -1.63
CA ALA A 192 -5.89 10.75 -0.97
C ALA A 192 -4.74 10.56 -1.98
N GLY A 193 -4.99 9.87 -3.10
CA GLY A 193 -4.01 9.70 -4.16
C GLY A 193 -3.56 11.03 -4.79
N VAL A 194 -4.51 11.95 -5.04
CA VAL A 194 -4.21 13.29 -5.54
C VAL A 194 -3.39 14.09 -4.53
N LEU A 195 -3.81 14.12 -3.26
CA LEU A 195 -3.13 14.87 -2.19
C LEU A 195 -1.69 14.36 -1.99
N LEU A 196 -1.50 13.05 -1.87
CA LEU A 196 -0.16 12.44 -1.77
C LEU A 196 0.69 12.77 -3.00
N GLY A 197 0.09 12.73 -4.19
CA GLY A 197 0.74 13.16 -5.43
C GLY A 197 1.17 14.63 -5.42
N GLN A 198 0.35 15.54 -4.86
CA GLN A 198 0.70 16.95 -4.74
C GLN A 198 1.79 17.19 -3.69
N VAL A 199 1.72 16.49 -2.55
CA VAL A 199 2.76 16.53 -1.51
C VAL A 199 4.11 16.13 -2.11
N LEU A 200 4.18 15.04 -2.88
CA LEU A 200 5.42 14.63 -3.53
C LEU A 200 5.94 15.66 -4.55
N ARG A 201 5.06 16.26 -5.35
CA ARG A 201 5.48 17.34 -6.30
C ARG A 201 6.05 18.54 -5.55
N ARG A 202 5.39 18.93 -4.45
CA ARG A 202 5.84 20.05 -3.62
C ARG A 202 7.18 19.75 -2.94
N MET A 203 7.35 18.54 -2.41
CA MET A 203 8.64 18.11 -1.83
C MET A 203 9.77 18.17 -2.85
N ARG A 204 9.51 17.72 -4.08
CA ARG A 204 10.48 17.79 -5.18
C ARG A 204 10.86 19.23 -5.53
N SER A 205 9.86 20.10 -5.69
CA SER A 205 10.10 21.53 -5.96
C SER A 205 10.87 22.23 -4.84
N LEU A 206 10.61 21.88 -3.57
CA LEU A 206 11.38 22.40 -2.43
C LEU A 206 12.83 21.93 -2.47
N ALA A 207 13.08 20.65 -2.76
CA ALA A 207 14.43 20.12 -2.88
C ALA A 207 15.24 20.82 -3.98
N GLU A 208 14.63 21.02 -5.15
CA GLU A 208 15.22 21.76 -6.28
C GLU A 208 15.55 23.21 -5.86
N SER A 209 14.63 23.91 -5.19
CA SER A 209 14.86 25.29 -4.72
C SER A 209 15.96 25.44 -3.66
N VAL A 210 16.18 24.43 -2.83
CA VAL A 210 17.25 24.44 -1.82
C VAL A 210 18.62 24.29 -2.48
N ILE A 211 18.72 23.41 -3.48
CA ILE A 211 19.96 23.22 -4.25
C ILE A 211 20.35 24.52 -4.96
N GLU A 212 19.41 25.16 -5.66
CA GLU A 212 19.66 26.44 -6.34
C GLU A 212 20.20 27.53 -5.38
N ARG A 213 19.67 27.59 -4.15
CA ARG A 213 20.13 28.56 -3.14
C ARG A 213 21.53 28.26 -2.62
N LEU A 214 21.87 26.98 -2.46
CA LEU A 214 23.20 26.58 -2.02
C LEU A 214 24.25 26.89 -3.09
N GLU A 215 23.94 26.61 -4.36
CA GLU A 215 24.82 26.95 -5.49
C GLU A 215 25.04 28.47 -5.61
N ALA A 216 23.99 29.28 -5.41
CA ALA A 216 24.11 30.73 -5.39
C ALA A 216 25.05 31.24 -4.29
N LEU A 217 24.98 30.65 -3.09
CA LEU A 217 25.87 31.00 -1.97
C LEU A 217 27.33 30.60 -2.23
N GLU A 218 27.56 29.42 -2.83
CA GLU A 218 28.91 28.98 -3.20
C GLU A 218 29.52 29.88 -4.28
N SER A 219 28.72 30.33 -5.25
CA SER A 219 29.19 31.26 -6.30
C SER A 219 29.54 32.67 -5.79
N SER A 220 29.10 33.02 -4.58
CA SER A 220 29.36 34.32 -3.96
C SER A 220 30.61 34.36 -3.07
N ARG A 221 31.26 33.20 -2.84
CA ARG A 221 32.52 33.06 -2.10
C ARG A 221 33.71 32.99 -3.05
#